data_AF-A0A2N0XK09-F1
#
_entry.id   AF-A0A2N0XK09-F1
#
_cell.length_a   1.000
_cell.length_b   1.000
_cell.length_c   1.000
_cell.angle_alpha   90.00
_cell.angle_beta   90.00
_cell.angle_gamma   90.00
#
_symmetry.space_group_name_H-M   'P 1'
#
loop_
_entity.id
_entity.type
_entity.pdbx_description
1 polymer ?
#
loop_
_entity_poly.entity_id
_entity_poly.type
_entity_poly.pdbx_seq_one_letter_code
_entity_poly.pdbx_strand_id
1 'polypeptide(L)'
;MVNGEYIMNKIKLLALSVSVMLTTQANANTIQLKVEDLTASHKSVVSEIKEMSGSLVNKQTGDQALYSNSERSIVILDSDNIVNNNSGLNKSMFDGVQSIIIVGERENNNIVSQELLGYGVSDDYLVITGVDNPESRNVIHFDNEGNSSNTDVARALIKAAM
;
A
#
# COMPACT_ATOMS: atom_id res chain seq x y z
N MET A 1 11.27 -46.34 -37.37
CA MET A 1 12.05 -45.23 -36.78
C MET A 1 11.13 -44.04 -36.57
N VAL A 2 10.41 -43.96 -35.43
CA VAL A 2 9.52 -42.80 -35.11
C VAL A 2 9.53 -42.49 -33.58
N ASN A 3 10.51 -42.99 -32.83
CA ASN A 3 10.53 -42.83 -31.35
C ASN A 3 11.43 -41.69 -30.85
N GLY A 4 12.33 -41.14 -31.69
CA GLY A 4 13.28 -40.10 -31.25
C GLY A 4 12.68 -38.69 -31.22
N GLU A 5 11.94 -38.30 -32.25
CA GLU A 5 11.39 -36.93 -32.36
C GLU A 5 10.28 -36.66 -31.34
N TYR A 6 9.48 -37.68 -31.00
CA TYR A 6 8.37 -37.53 -30.06
C TYR A 6 8.85 -37.30 -28.62
N ILE A 7 9.96 -37.95 -28.23
CA ILE A 7 10.59 -37.76 -26.92
C ILE A 7 11.26 -36.38 -26.86
N MET A 8 11.92 -35.96 -27.94
CA MET A 8 12.60 -34.67 -28.00
C MET A 8 11.63 -33.48 -27.96
N ASN A 9 10.44 -33.61 -28.56
CA ASN A 9 9.38 -32.59 -28.45
C ASN A 9 8.78 -32.51 -27.04
N LYS A 10 8.64 -33.64 -26.33
CA LYS A 10 8.17 -33.65 -24.93
C LYS A 10 9.17 -33.00 -23.97
N ILE A 11 10.48 -33.23 -24.17
CA ILE A 11 11.54 -32.60 -23.37
C ILE A 11 11.59 -31.09 -23.62
N LYS A 12 11.46 -30.66 -24.88
CA LYS A 12 11.39 -29.23 -25.23
C LYS A 12 10.17 -28.54 -24.62
N LEU A 13 9.01 -29.19 -24.62
CA LEU A 13 7.78 -28.66 -24.01
C LEU A 13 7.90 -28.54 -22.49
N LEU A 14 8.52 -29.53 -21.84
CA LEU A 14 8.77 -29.53 -20.40
C LEU A 14 9.80 -28.48 -19.99
N ALA A 15 10.86 -28.28 -20.79
CA ALA A 15 11.84 -27.22 -20.56
C ALA A 15 11.22 -25.81 -20.73
N LEU A 16 10.27 -25.65 -21.67
CA LEU A 16 9.55 -24.40 -21.87
C LEU A 16 8.62 -24.10 -20.68
N SER A 17 7.88 -25.08 -20.17
CA SER A 17 6.97 -24.89 -19.04
C SER A 17 7.71 -24.64 -17.72
N VAL A 18 8.86 -25.28 -17.49
CA VAL A 18 9.73 -24.98 -16.33
C VAL A 18 10.34 -23.58 -16.44
N SER A 19 10.76 -23.16 -17.63
CA SER A 19 11.28 -21.80 -17.84
C SER A 19 10.22 -20.73 -17.59
N VAL A 20 8.99 -20.95 -18.06
CA VAL A 20 7.85 -20.03 -17.81
C VAL A 20 7.51 -19.96 -16.32
N MET A 21 7.46 -21.11 -15.62
CA MET A 21 7.19 -21.15 -14.17
C MET A 21 8.30 -20.51 -13.31
N LEU A 22 9.56 -20.59 -13.74
CA LEU A 22 10.68 -19.93 -13.06
C LEU A 22 10.70 -18.42 -13.35
N THR A 23 10.33 -17.98 -14.56
CA THR A 23 10.24 -16.55 -14.88
C THR A 23 9.09 -15.83 -14.17
N THR A 24 8.00 -16.54 -13.83
CA THR A 24 6.89 -15.94 -13.06
C THR A 24 7.16 -15.85 -11.56
N GLN A 25 8.11 -16.64 -11.02
CA GLN A 25 8.55 -16.52 -9.62
C GLN A 25 9.69 -15.53 -9.41
N ALA A 26 10.48 -15.22 -10.45
CA ALA A 26 11.71 -14.45 -10.31
C ALA A 26 11.55 -12.93 -10.15
N ASN A 27 10.33 -12.35 -10.24
CA ASN A 27 10.13 -10.89 -10.13
C ASN A 27 8.89 -10.50 -9.32
N ALA A 28 8.51 -11.30 -8.32
CA ALA A 28 7.63 -10.78 -7.27
C ALA A 28 8.45 -9.80 -6.42
N ASN A 29 8.33 -8.50 -6.68
CA ASN A 29 8.93 -7.46 -5.84
C ASN A 29 8.26 -7.51 -4.46
N THR A 30 8.83 -8.28 -3.56
CA THR A 30 8.34 -8.40 -2.19
C THR A 30 8.80 -7.21 -1.38
N ILE A 31 7.85 -6.52 -0.78
CA ILE A 31 8.13 -5.38 0.09
C ILE A 31 7.92 -5.78 1.55
N GLN A 32 8.71 -5.18 2.43
CA GLN A 32 8.39 -5.12 3.85
C GLN A 32 7.60 -3.84 4.10
N LEU A 33 6.42 -3.95 4.71
CA LEU A 33 5.64 -2.78 5.08
C LEU A 33 6.16 -2.21 6.40
N LYS A 34 6.51 -0.93 6.40
CA LYS A 34 6.77 -0.16 7.62
C LYS A 34 5.68 0.89 7.76
N VAL A 35 4.77 0.66 8.68
CA VAL A 35 3.66 1.57 8.97
C VAL A 35 3.95 2.36 10.24
N GLU A 36 3.84 3.68 10.15
CA GLU A 36 3.94 4.60 11.28
C GLU A 36 2.65 5.40 11.44
N ASP A 37 2.08 5.40 12.64
CA ASP A 37 0.87 6.18 12.99
C ASP A 37 1.31 7.42 13.77
N LEU A 38 1.39 8.55 13.06
CA LEU A 38 1.90 9.81 13.62
C LEU A 38 0.88 10.52 14.51
N THR A 39 -0.37 10.06 14.50
CA THR A 39 -1.49 10.71 15.18
C THR A 39 -2.00 9.92 16.38
N ALA A 40 -1.40 8.77 16.68
CA ALA A 40 -1.83 7.83 17.72
C ALA A 40 -3.34 7.55 17.67
N SER A 41 -3.85 7.22 16.48
CA SER A 41 -5.28 7.04 16.25
C SER A 41 -5.85 5.89 17.08
N HIS A 42 -7.10 6.06 17.53
CA HIS A 42 -7.89 5.00 18.16
C HIS A 42 -8.90 4.35 17.21
N LYS A 43 -8.90 4.72 15.92
CA LYS A 43 -9.82 4.15 14.92
C LYS A 43 -9.45 2.69 14.64
N SER A 44 -10.46 1.82 14.59
CA SER A 44 -10.28 0.39 14.35
C SER A 44 -9.54 0.08 13.05
N VAL A 45 -9.85 0.80 11.97
CA VAL A 45 -9.14 0.65 10.69
C VAL A 45 -7.63 0.93 10.81
N VAL A 46 -7.22 1.86 11.68
CA VAL A 46 -5.80 2.16 11.91
C VAL A 46 -5.11 1.02 12.65
N SER A 47 -5.78 0.44 13.66
CA SER A 47 -5.27 -0.76 14.34
C SER A 47 -5.06 -1.91 13.36
N GLU A 48 -6.02 -2.17 12.47
CA GLU A 48 -5.91 -3.20 11.43
C GLU A 48 -4.71 -2.94 10.49
N ILE A 49 -4.51 -1.70 10.03
CA ILE A 49 -3.36 -1.35 9.17
C ILE A 49 -2.05 -1.57 9.93
N LYS A 50 -1.98 -1.20 11.22
CA LYS A 50 -0.78 -1.39 12.06
C LYS A 50 -0.47 -2.85 12.30
N GLU A 51 -1.47 -3.71 12.47
CA GLU A 51 -1.28 -5.17 12.57
C GLU A 51 -0.70 -5.79 11.29
N MET A 52 -0.92 -5.15 10.14
CA MET A 52 -0.30 -5.56 8.87
C MET A 52 1.13 -5.03 8.70
N SER A 53 1.59 -4.10 9.55
CA SER A 53 2.98 -3.62 9.58
C SER A 53 3.96 -4.76 9.86
N GLY A 54 5.14 -4.70 9.27
CA GLY A 54 6.14 -5.76 9.34
C GLY A 54 5.82 -6.98 8.48
N SER A 55 4.62 -7.06 7.89
CA SER A 55 4.31 -8.09 6.90
C SER A 55 5.19 -7.92 5.67
N LEU A 56 5.74 -9.04 5.22
CA LEU A 56 6.36 -9.15 3.90
C LEU A 56 5.23 -9.41 2.91
N VAL A 57 5.06 -8.57 1.92
CA VAL A 57 3.91 -8.62 1.02
C VAL A 57 4.37 -8.65 -0.43
N ASN A 58 3.79 -9.54 -1.22
CA ASN A 58 3.96 -9.52 -2.67
C ASN A 58 3.19 -8.32 -3.26
N LYS A 59 3.90 -7.38 -3.91
CA LYS A 59 3.28 -6.18 -4.51
C LYS A 59 2.17 -6.47 -5.51
N GLN A 60 2.22 -7.58 -6.24
CA GLN A 60 1.25 -7.89 -7.29
C GLN A 60 -0.04 -8.50 -6.72
N THR A 61 0.05 -9.30 -5.66
CA THR A 61 -1.09 -10.07 -5.14
C THR A 61 -1.62 -9.54 -3.81
N GLY A 62 -0.77 -8.91 -3.00
CA GLY A 62 -1.10 -8.54 -1.62
C GLY A 62 -0.92 -9.68 -0.61
N ASP A 63 -0.39 -10.83 -1.03
CA ASP A 63 -0.20 -12.00 -0.15
C ASP A 63 1.08 -11.90 0.68
N GLN A 64 1.10 -12.59 1.82
CA GLN A 64 2.29 -12.73 2.66
C GLN A 64 3.41 -13.46 1.91
N ALA A 65 4.64 -12.98 2.08
CA ALA A 65 5.85 -13.48 1.44
C ALA A 65 6.91 -13.88 2.47
N LEU A 66 7.90 -14.67 2.05
CA LEU A 66 8.93 -15.21 2.95
C LEU A 66 10.20 -14.35 3.05
N TYR A 67 10.47 -13.49 2.05
CA TYR A 67 11.67 -12.65 1.97
C TYR A 67 11.35 -11.31 1.31
N SER A 68 11.86 -10.18 1.82
CA SER A 68 11.75 -8.86 1.17
C SER A 68 13.07 -8.42 0.56
N ASN A 69 13.00 -7.74 -0.58
CA ASN A 69 14.11 -7.06 -1.22
C ASN A 69 13.99 -5.52 -1.17
N SER A 70 12.94 -4.98 -0.55
CA SER A 70 12.76 -3.52 -0.38
C SER A 70 11.80 -3.17 0.77
N GLU A 71 12.02 -2.04 1.45
CA GLU A 71 11.11 -1.52 2.47
C GLU A 71 10.16 -0.49 1.84
N ARG A 72 8.88 -0.55 2.21
CA ARG A 72 7.90 0.48 1.88
C ARG A 72 7.44 1.19 3.14
N SER A 73 7.74 2.48 3.26
CA SER A 73 7.34 3.32 4.40
C SER A 73 6.02 4.01 4.12
N ILE A 74 5.04 3.73 4.98
CA ILE A 74 3.69 4.29 4.95
C ILE A 74 3.45 5.02 6.27
N VAL A 75 2.94 6.23 6.18
CA VAL A 75 2.46 6.99 7.34
C VAL A 75 0.94 6.98 7.37
N ILE A 76 0.36 6.85 8.56
CA ILE A 76 -1.07 7.04 8.79
C ILE A 76 -1.28 8.35 9.55
N LEU A 77 -2.25 9.14 9.08
CA LEU A 77 -2.72 10.35 9.71
C LEU A 77 -4.22 10.23 10.00
N ASP A 78 -4.59 10.40 11.26
CA ASP A 78 -5.96 10.62 11.68
C ASP A 78 -6.27 12.12 11.64
N SER A 79 -7.04 12.53 10.64
CA SER A 79 -7.38 13.94 10.42
C SER A 79 -8.17 14.53 11.57
N ASP A 80 -8.99 13.72 12.26
CA ASP A 80 -9.81 14.20 13.37
C ASP A 80 -8.90 14.56 14.54
N ASN A 81 -7.86 13.76 14.79
CA ASN A 81 -6.86 14.07 15.81
C ASN A 81 -6.06 15.33 15.44
N ILE A 82 -5.68 15.49 14.16
CA ILE A 82 -4.92 16.65 13.69
C ILE A 82 -5.73 17.94 13.89
N VAL A 83 -6.97 17.97 13.40
CA VAL A 83 -7.83 19.15 13.44
C VAL A 83 -8.27 19.47 14.86
N ASN A 84 -8.74 18.47 15.63
CA ASN A 84 -9.27 18.71 16.97
C ASN A 84 -8.18 19.05 18.01
N ASN A 85 -6.98 18.48 17.86
CA ASN A 85 -5.87 18.76 18.77
C ASN A 85 -4.93 19.86 18.25
N ASN A 86 -5.25 20.46 17.11
CA ASN A 86 -4.45 21.50 16.45
C ASN A 86 -2.97 21.08 16.26
N SER A 87 -2.77 19.81 15.96
CA SER A 87 -1.45 19.21 15.80
C SER A 87 -0.96 19.49 14.37
N GLY A 88 -0.28 20.62 14.17
CA GLY A 88 0.20 21.01 12.83
C GLY A 88 1.12 19.96 12.18
N LEU A 89 1.18 19.95 10.86
CA LEU A 89 1.96 18.96 10.10
C LEU A 89 3.33 19.52 9.75
N ASN A 90 4.39 18.91 10.29
CA ASN A 90 5.75 19.29 9.93
C ASN A 90 6.23 18.46 8.74
N LYS A 91 6.65 19.12 7.66
CA LYS A 91 7.16 18.46 6.44
C LYS A 91 8.31 17.48 6.70
N SER A 92 9.12 17.71 7.73
CA SER A 92 10.22 16.79 8.09
C SER A 92 9.74 15.42 8.58
N MET A 93 8.47 15.30 9.02
CA MET A 93 7.87 14.03 9.43
C MET A 93 7.63 13.08 8.25
N PHE A 94 7.70 13.58 7.02
CA PHE A 94 7.44 12.80 5.81
C PHE A 94 8.72 12.52 5.00
N ASP A 95 9.90 12.80 5.54
CA ASP A 95 11.16 12.51 4.84
C ASP A 95 11.36 11.00 4.68
N GLY A 96 11.60 10.56 3.44
CA GLY A 96 11.69 9.13 3.08
C GLY A 96 10.36 8.36 3.11
N VAL A 97 9.23 9.01 3.38
CA VAL A 97 7.90 8.39 3.32
C VAL A 97 7.45 8.31 1.87
N GLN A 98 7.01 7.14 1.43
CA GLN A 98 6.57 6.94 0.04
C GLN A 98 5.07 7.16 -0.10
N SER A 99 4.30 6.84 0.94
CA SER A 99 2.85 6.98 0.93
C SER A 99 2.30 7.47 2.28
N ILE A 100 1.24 8.27 2.24
CA ILE A 100 0.47 8.71 3.41
C ILE A 100 -0.96 8.22 3.25
N ILE A 101 -1.50 7.57 4.28
CA ILE A 101 -2.91 7.22 4.39
C ILE A 101 -3.55 8.21 5.36
N ILE A 102 -4.61 8.89 4.94
CA ILE A 102 -5.39 9.81 5.77
C ILE A 102 -6.74 9.16 6.05
N VAL A 103 -7.12 9.13 7.33
CA VAL A 103 -8.39 8.60 7.82
C VAL A 103 -9.07 9.63 8.70
N GLY A 104 -10.40 9.65 8.72
CA GLY A 104 -11.16 10.58 9.57
C GLY A 104 -12.48 10.99 8.94
N GLU A 105 -13.07 12.06 9.45
CA GLU A 105 -14.24 12.69 8.83
C GLU A 105 -13.85 13.39 7.52
N ARG A 106 -14.73 13.34 6.52
CA ARG A 106 -14.52 13.96 5.19
C ARG A 106 -14.07 15.42 5.29
N GLU A 107 -14.68 16.20 6.19
CA GLU A 107 -14.36 17.61 6.39
C GLU A 107 -12.95 17.81 6.95
N ASN A 108 -12.51 16.95 7.87
CA ASN A 108 -11.18 17.01 8.45
C ASN A 108 -10.11 16.51 7.46
N ASN A 109 -10.41 15.47 6.69
CA ASN A 109 -9.56 15.00 5.59
C ASN A 109 -9.33 16.10 4.55
N ASN A 110 -10.35 16.91 4.26
CA ASN A 110 -10.24 18.07 3.37
C ASN A 110 -9.24 19.12 3.89
N ILE A 111 -9.28 19.42 5.19
CA ILE A 111 -8.34 20.36 5.82
C ILE A 111 -6.90 19.83 5.77
N VAL A 112 -6.70 18.57 6.18
CA VAL A 112 -5.38 17.93 6.23
C VAL A 112 -4.77 17.78 4.83
N SER A 113 -5.57 17.34 3.84
CA SER A 113 -5.11 17.25 2.45
C SER A 113 -4.76 18.62 1.88
N GLN A 114 -5.51 19.67 2.22
CA GLN A 114 -5.16 21.04 1.81
C GLN A 114 -3.81 21.49 2.37
N GLU A 115 -3.49 21.16 3.62
CA GLU A 115 -2.19 21.48 4.22
C GLU A 115 -1.04 20.70 3.56
N LEU A 116 -1.26 19.44 3.21
CA LEU A 116 -0.23 18.56 2.63
C LEU A 116 -0.01 18.77 1.12
N LEU A 117 -1.08 19.04 0.38
CA LEU A 117 -1.10 19.05 -1.09
C LEU A 117 -1.28 20.45 -1.68
N GLY A 118 -1.76 21.42 -0.89
CA GLY A 118 -2.14 22.75 -1.35
C GLY A 118 -3.57 22.84 -1.91
N TYR A 119 -4.29 21.72 -1.98
CA TYR A 119 -5.70 21.65 -2.34
C TYR A 119 -6.41 20.58 -1.49
N GLY A 120 -7.67 20.83 -1.16
CA GLY A 120 -8.44 19.97 -0.27
C GLY A 120 -9.23 18.88 -1.01
N VAL A 121 -9.32 17.71 -0.38
CA VAL A 121 -10.05 16.53 -0.86
C VAL A 121 -10.93 15.99 0.26
N SER A 122 -12.23 15.82 -0.03
CA SER A 122 -13.26 15.51 0.96
C SER A 122 -13.83 14.10 0.77
N ASP A 123 -13.04 13.07 1.09
CA ASP A 123 -13.45 11.66 1.07
C ASP A 123 -13.23 10.99 2.42
N ASP A 124 -13.80 9.79 2.65
CA ASP A 124 -13.72 9.09 3.94
C ASP A 124 -12.30 8.60 4.25
N TYR A 125 -11.60 8.14 3.21
CA TYR A 125 -10.17 7.82 3.29
C TYR A 125 -9.43 8.31 2.05
N LEU A 126 -8.17 8.71 2.26
CA LEU A 126 -7.28 9.17 1.20
C LEU A 126 -5.98 8.41 1.27
N VAL A 127 -5.42 8.09 0.10
CA VAL A 127 -4.05 7.58 -0.01
C VAL A 127 -3.25 8.48 -0.94
N ILE A 128 -2.24 9.14 -0.41
CA ILE A 128 -1.27 9.92 -1.17
C ILE A 128 -0.06 9.02 -1.42
N THR A 129 0.29 8.82 -2.67
CA THR A 129 1.47 8.04 -3.09
C THR A 129 2.50 8.96 -3.74
N GLY A 130 3.77 8.53 -3.82
CA GLY A 130 4.85 9.34 -4.40
C GLY A 130 5.14 10.58 -3.58
N VAL A 131 5.05 10.48 -2.24
CA VAL A 131 5.29 11.61 -1.33
C VAL A 131 6.73 12.11 -1.43
N ASP A 132 7.67 11.18 -1.58
CA ASP A 132 9.10 11.37 -1.78
C ASP A 132 9.48 11.90 -3.17
N ASN A 133 8.62 11.75 -4.17
CA ASN A 133 8.82 12.28 -5.52
C ASN A 133 7.59 13.07 -6.02
N PRO A 134 7.61 14.41 -5.91
CA PRO A 134 6.48 15.28 -6.25
C PRO A 134 5.92 15.08 -7.67
N GLU A 135 6.75 14.72 -8.66
CA GLU A 135 6.29 14.52 -10.05
C GLU A 135 5.48 13.23 -10.22
N SER A 136 5.65 12.26 -9.32
CA SER A 136 4.91 11.00 -9.30
C SER A 136 3.76 11.00 -8.30
N ARG A 137 3.51 12.14 -7.65
CA ARG A 137 2.53 12.22 -6.57
C ARG A 137 1.12 11.99 -7.11
N ASN A 138 0.38 11.09 -6.46
CA ASN A 138 -1.00 10.81 -6.81
C ASN A 138 -1.86 10.66 -5.56
N VAL A 139 -3.15 11.01 -5.67
CA VAL A 139 -4.15 10.87 -4.62
C VAL A 139 -5.17 9.83 -5.07
N ILE A 140 -5.40 8.83 -4.23
CA ILE A 140 -6.40 7.78 -4.43
C ILE A 140 -7.47 7.97 -3.37
N HIS A 141 -8.73 7.89 -3.81
CA HIS A 141 -9.91 8.25 -3.04
C HIS A 141 -10.70 7.00 -2.69
N PHE A 142 -11.22 6.96 -1.47
CA PHE A 142 -12.04 5.84 -0.99
C PHE A 142 -13.25 6.35 -0.23
N ASP A 143 -14.42 5.95 -0.69
CA ASP A 143 -15.66 6.10 0.05
C ASP A 143 -15.92 4.87 0.92
N ASN A 144 -16.38 5.10 2.16
CA ASN A 144 -16.86 4.06 3.03
C ASN A 144 -18.37 3.87 2.81
N GLU A 145 -18.75 2.92 1.95
CA GLU A 145 -20.16 2.58 1.71
C GLU A 145 -20.84 1.86 2.90
N GLY A 146 -20.21 1.81 4.08
CA GLY A 146 -20.81 1.37 5.34
C GLY A 146 -20.98 -0.15 5.51
N ASN A 147 -20.74 -0.93 4.45
CA ASN A 147 -20.91 -2.40 4.45
C ASN A 147 -19.59 -3.19 4.45
N SER A 148 -18.45 -2.51 4.33
CA SER A 148 -17.13 -3.15 4.26
C SER A 148 -16.55 -3.38 5.66
N SER A 149 -15.90 -4.52 5.88
CA SER A 149 -15.20 -4.77 7.15
C SER A 149 -13.96 -3.88 7.26
N ASN A 150 -13.55 -3.51 8.49
CA ASN A 150 -12.35 -2.69 8.70
C ASN A 150 -11.09 -3.37 8.13
N THR A 151 -11.00 -4.70 8.22
CA THR A 151 -9.89 -5.47 7.65
C THR A 151 -9.83 -5.36 6.13
N ASP A 152 -10.98 -5.41 5.45
CA ASP A 152 -11.02 -5.27 3.98
C ASP A 152 -10.67 -3.85 3.54
N VAL A 153 -11.16 -2.85 4.27
CA VAL A 153 -10.79 -1.44 4.05
C VAL A 153 -9.29 -1.26 4.27
N ALA A 154 -8.73 -1.76 5.37
CA ALA A 154 -7.31 -1.67 5.67
C ALA A 154 -6.44 -2.31 4.58
N ARG A 155 -6.81 -3.50 4.08
CA ARG A 155 -6.12 -4.15 2.95
C ARG A 155 -6.19 -3.31 1.68
N ALA A 156 -7.35 -2.72 1.36
CA ALA A 156 -7.52 -1.87 0.20
C ALA A 156 -6.64 -0.61 0.27
N LEU A 157 -6.59 0.04 1.44
CA LEU A 157 -5.77 1.22 1.69
C LEU A 157 -4.26 0.90 1.59
N ILE A 158 -3.81 -0.18 2.22
CA ILE A 158 -2.42 -0.64 2.08
C ILE A 158 -2.10 -0.94 0.62
N LYS A 159 -3.00 -1.61 -0.10
CA LYS A 159 -2.79 -1.93 -1.51
C LYS A 159 -2.64 -0.70 -2.38
N ALA A 160 -3.44 0.34 -2.15
CA ALA A 160 -3.30 1.62 -2.84
C ALA A 160 -2.03 2.36 -2.44
N ALA A 161 -1.53 2.16 -1.23
CA ALA A 161 -0.28 2.76 -0.76
C ALA A 161 0.99 2.06 -1.28
N MET A 162 0.88 0.92 -1.99
CA MET A 162 1.99 0.17 -2.60
C MET A 162 2.45 0.69 -3.96
#